data_AF-A0A948QJM8-F1
#
_entry.id   AF-A0A948QJM8-F1
#
_cell.length_a   1.000
_cell.length_b   1.000
_cell.length_c   1.000
_cell.angle_alpha   90.00
_cell.angle_beta   90.00
_cell.angle_gamma   90.00
#
_symmetry.space_group_name_H-M   'P 1'
#
loop_
_entity.id
_entity.type
_entity.pdbx_description
1 polymer ?
#
loop_
_entity_poly.entity_id
_entity_poly.type
_entity_poly.pdbx_seq_one_letter_code
_entity_poly.pdbx_strand_id
1 'polypeptide(L)'
;FAPKKKLLSATIKFGFVSLMIYTFVLITAIMVTYMVKFNSASTKGYEVVRLEVDRQKLILKTEQQELMMSEAKSIASLKDRAVIRRMVKSNTPMYMRLDTAMAKAD
;
A
#
# COMPACT_ATOMS: atom_id res chain seq x y z
N PHE A 1 -12.74 -78.66 29.68
CA PHE A 1 -13.20 -77.43 30.36
C PHE A 1 -12.44 -76.24 29.78
N ALA A 2 -13.07 -75.44 28.92
CA ALA A 2 -12.41 -74.30 28.27
C ALA A 2 -12.44 -73.06 29.18
N PRO A 3 -11.33 -72.31 29.35
CA PRO A 3 -11.33 -71.10 30.17
C PRO A 3 -12.05 -69.96 29.45
N LYS A 4 -13.13 -69.44 30.06
CA LYS A 4 -13.85 -68.26 29.57
C LYS A 4 -12.95 -67.02 29.68
N LYS A 5 -12.59 -66.43 28.55
CA LYS A 5 -11.89 -65.13 28.50
C LYS A 5 -12.82 -64.04 29.06
N LYS A 6 -12.46 -63.46 30.20
CA LYS A 6 -13.17 -62.28 30.75
C LYS A 6 -12.81 -61.06 29.91
N LEU A 7 -13.78 -60.50 29.20
CA LEU A 7 -13.67 -59.20 28.53
C LEU A 7 -13.59 -58.12 29.61
N LEU A 8 -12.44 -57.44 29.70
CA LEU A 8 -12.31 -56.21 30.49
C LEU A 8 -13.13 -55.11 29.83
N SER A 9 -14.38 -54.96 30.26
CA SER A 9 -15.18 -53.78 29.98
C SER A 9 -14.61 -52.61 30.79
N ALA A 10 -13.74 -51.83 30.15
CA ALA A 10 -13.22 -50.60 30.73
C ALA A 10 -14.33 -49.55 30.75
N THR A 11 -15.02 -49.42 31.88
CA THR A 11 -15.97 -48.34 32.12
C THR A 11 -15.16 -47.08 32.42
N ILE A 12 -15.04 -46.19 31.43
CA ILE A 12 -14.34 -44.91 31.59
C ILE A 12 -15.20 -44.03 32.49
N LYS A 13 -14.84 -43.95 33.77
CA LYS A 13 -15.45 -43.01 34.71
C LYS A 13 -14.81 -41.63 34.50
N PHE A 14 -15.44 -40.79 33.70
CA PHE A 14 -15.07 -39.38 33.61
C PHE A 14 -15.43 -38.69 34.93
N GLY A 15 -14.41 -38.30 35.68
CA GLY A 15 -14.58 -37.49 36.88
C GLY A 15 -14.67 -36.00 36.53
N PHE A 16 -15.33 -35.22 37.37
CA PHE A 16 -15.44 -33.77 37.20
C PHE A 16 -14.08 -33.08 37.05
N VAL A 17 -13.07 -33.60 37.76
CA VAL A 17 -11.68 -33.12 37.72
C VAL A 17 -11.02 -33.37 36.36
N SER A 18 -11.23 -34.55 35.74
CA SER A 18 -10.65 -34.81 34.41
C SER A 18 -11.30 -33.92 33.35
N LEU A 19 -12.61 -33.68 33.46
CA LEU A 19 -13.31 -32.74 32.58
C LEU A 19 -12.76 -31.31 32.70
N MET A 20 -12.48 -30.84 33.93
CA MET A 20 -11.87 -29.54 34.17
C MET A 20 -10.47 -29.40 33.55
N ILE A 21 -9.66 -30.46 33.62
CA ILE A 21 -8.32 -30.48 33.03
C ILE A 21 -8.42 -30.40 31.50
N TYR A 22 -9.32 -31.16 30.88
CA TYR A 22 -9.51 -31.12 29.43
C TYR A 22 -10.01 -29.76 28.94
N THR A 23 -10.95 -29.13 29.66
CA THR A 23 -11.43 -27.79 29.29
C THR A 23 -10.32 -26.75 29.43
N PHE A 24 -9.50 -26.83 30.48
CA PHE A 24 -8.37 -25.92 30.66
C PHE A 24 -7.33 -26.07 29.53
N VAL A 25 -6.98 -27.30 29.17
CA VAL A 25 -6.07 -27.57 28.03
C VAL A 25 -6.65 -27.02 26.73
N LEU A 26 -7.96 -27.22 26.50
CA LEU A 26 -8.63 -26.74 25.29
C LEU A 26 -8.65 -25.21 25.20
N ILE A 27 -8.96 -24.51 26.30
CA ILE A 27 -8.90 -23.04 26.36
C ILE A 27 -7.48 -22.55 26.08
N THR A 28 -6.48 -23.20 26.67
CA THR A 28 -5.07 -22.83 26.49
C THR A 28 -4.63 -23.03 25.04
N ALA A 29 -5.04 -24.12 24.40
CA ALA A 29 -4.75 -24.38 22.98
C ALA A 29 -5.39 -23.33 22.05
N ILE A 30 -6.62 -22.92 22.33
CA ILE A 30 -7.30 -21.84 21.58
C ILE A 30 -6.55 -20.52 21.77
N MET A 31 -6.14 -20.19 22.99
CA MET A 31 -5.43 -18.95 23.30
C MET A 31 -4.09 -18.86 22.56
N VAL A 32 -3.31 -19.95 22.56
CA VAL A 32 -2.03 -20.02 21.81
C VAL A 32 -2.28 -19.86 20.30
N THR A 33 -3.30 -20.54 19.76
CA THR A 33 -3.66 -20.43 18.34
C THR A 33 -4.04 -18.99 17.97
N TYR A 34 -4.83 -18.33 18.82
CA TYR A 34 -5.23 -16.96 18.63
C TYR A 34 -4.03 -16.01 18.69
N MET A 35 -3.11 -16.20 19.63
CA MET A 35 -1.89 -15.40 19.75
C MET A 35 -1.01 -15.52 18.49
N VAL A 36 -0.84 -16.72 17.94
CA VAL A 36 -0.09 -16.92 16.69
C VAL A 36 -0.75 -16.20 15.52
N LYS A 37 -2.09 -16.28 15.41
CA LYS A 37 -2.85 -15.56 14.36
C LYS A 37 -2.75 -14.05 14.52
N PHE A 38 -2.84 -13.54 15.74
CA PHE A 38 -2.72 -12.13 16.05
C PHE A 38 -1.33 -11.59 15.70
N ASN A 39 -0.27 -12.31 16.09
CA ASN A 39 1.10 -11.95 15.74
C ASN A 39 1.31 -11.96 14.22
N SER A 40 0.81 -12.99 13.53
CA SER A 40 0.89 -13.05 12.06
C SER A 40 0.10 -11.92 11.38
N ALA A 41 -1.07 -11.58 11.88
CA ALA A 41 -1.88 -10.48 11.35
C ALA A 41 -1.19 -9.12 11.55
N SER A 42 -0.56 -8.90 12.72
CA SER A 42 0.19 -7.68 12.99
C SER A 42 1.39 -7.55 12.06
N THR A 43 2.19 -8.61 11.88
CA THR A 43 3.34 -8.61 10.94
C THR A 43 2.89 -8.33 9.51
N LYS A 44 1.81 -8.97 9.05
CA LYS A 44 1.23 -8.72 7.73
C LYS A 44 0.72 -7.29 7.58
N GLY A 45 0.15 -6.71 8.64
CA GLY A 45 -0.28 -5.31 8.66
C GLY A 45 0.88 -4.35 8.41
N TYR A 46 2.02 -4.54 9.09
CA TYR A 46 3.22 -3.72 8.85
C TYR A 46 3.76 -3.86 7.42
N GLU A 47 3.71 -5.07 6.88
CA GLU A 47 4.16 -5.32 5.51
C GLU A 47 3.26 -4.63 4.47
N VAL A 48 1.94 -4.65 4.67
CA VAL A 48 0.97 -3.93 3.83
C VAL A 48 1.22 -2.42 3.87
N VAL A 49 1.39 -1.84 5.07
CA VAL A 49 1.67 -0.41 5.21
C VAL A 49 2.98 -0.03 4.50
N ARG A 50 4.01 -0.86 4.63
CA ARG A 50 5.28 -0.64 3.93
C ARG A 50 5.10 -0.66 2.41
N LEU A 51 4.40 -1.66 1.88
CA LEU A 51 4.09 -1.78 0.45
C LEU A 51 3.30 -0.58 -0.07
N GLU A 52 2.38 -0.06 0.74
CA GLU A 52 1.58 1.11 0.39
C GLU A 52 2.40 2.40 0.33
N VAL A 53 3.32 2.60 1.27
CA VAL A 53 4.30 3.69 1.24
C VAL A 53 5.21 3.58 0.01
N ASP A 54 5.71 2.38 -0.28
CA ASP A 54 6.58 2.16 -1.45
C ASP A 54 5.83 2.38 -2.77
N ARG A 55 4.55 1.98 -2.84
CA ARG A 55 3.67 2.28 -3.97
C ARG A 55 3.49 3.79 -4.17
N GLN A 56 3.20 4.55 -3.11
CA GLN A 56 3.03 6.01 -3.22
C GLN A 56 4.31 6.69 -3.71
N LYS A 57 5.48 6.27 -3.20
CA LYS A 57 6.77 6.78 -3.69
C LYS A 57 6.99 6.50 -5.17
N LEU A 58 6.60 5.30 -5.63
CA LEU A 58 6.75 4.93 -7.02
C LEU A 58 5.85 5.78 -7.93
N ILE A 59 4.61 6.03 -7.51
CA ILE A 59 3.66 6.89 -8.24
C ILE A 59 4.20 8.31 -8.36
N LEU A 60 4.67 8.90 -7.26
CA LEU A 60 5.26 10.25 -7.28
C LEU A 60 6.46 10.33 -8.22
N LYS A 61 7.31 9.29 -8.23
CA LYS A 61 8.46 9.23 -9.14
C LYS A 61 8.02 9.14 -10.60
N THR A 62 6.99 8.36 -10.91
CA THR A 62 6.46 8.27 -12.27
C THR A 62 5.85 9.60 -12.73
N GLU A 63 5.08 10.27 -11.87
CA GLU A 63 4.51 11.59 -12.18
C GLU A 63 5.61 12.63 -12.46
N GLN A 64 6.67 12.63 -11.66
CA GLN A 64 7.82 13.52 -11.89
C GLN A 64 8.51 13.23 -13.24
N GLN A 65 8.67 11.95 -13.60
CA GLN A 65 9.26 11.56 -14.87
C GLN A 65 8.38 11.96 -16.07
N GLU A 66 7.07 11.79 -15.95
CA GLU A 66 6.11 12.21 -16.99
C GLU A 66 6.14 13.74 -17.19
N LEU A 67 6.23 14.51 -16.11
CA LEU A 67 6.39 15.96 -16.18
C LEU A 67 7.66 16.36 -16.93
N MET A 68 8.80 15.76 -16.58
CA MET A 68 10.07 16.04 -17.27
C MET A 68 10.03 15.64 -18.75
N MET A 69 9.40 14.52 -19.07
CA MET A 69 9.25 14.06 -20.45
C MET A 69 8.32 14.98 -21.24
N SER A 70 7.24 15.47 -20.63
CA SER A 70 6.33 16.46 -21.22
C SER A 70 7.01 17.79 -21.48
N GLU A 71 7.85 18.25 -20.56
CA GLU A 71 8.66 19.46 -20.71
C GLU A 71 9.65 19.31 -21.88
N ALA A 72 10.41 18.21 -21.91
CA ALA A 72 11.35 17.91 -22.99
C ALA A 72 10.64 17.84 -24.36
N LYS A 73 9.46 17.20 -24.42
CA LYS A 73 8.66 17.12 -25.65
C LYS A 73 8.12 18.48 -26.07
N SER A 74 7.69 19.30 -25.12
CA SER A 74 7.24 20.68 -25.37
C SER A 74 8.37 21.52 -25.95
N ILE A 75 9.57 21.46 -25.36
CA ILE A 75 10.76 22.16 -25.88
C ILE A 75 11.12 21.66 -27.28
N ALA A 76 11.12 20.35 -27.51
CA ALA A 76 11.38 19.78 -28.83
C ALA A 76 10.36 20.30 -29.87
N SER A 77 9.07 20.30 -29.52
CA SER A 77 8.01 20.80 -30.40
C SER A 77 8.13 22.30 -30.69
N LEU A 78 8.59 23.10 -29.72
CA LEU A 78 8.84 24.54 -29.89
C LEU A 78 10.03 24.77 -30.84
N LYS A 79 11.10 23.99 -30.71
CA LYS A 79 12.29 24.08 -31.57
C LYS A 79 12.00 23.76 -33.04
N ASP A 80 11.04 22.88 -33.31
CA ASP A 80 10.65 22.51 -34.67
C ASP A 80 9.66 23.50 -35.33
N ARG A 81 9.08 24.43 -34.57
CA ARG A 81 8.25 25.50 -35.17
C ARG A 81 9.13 26.50 -35.92
N ALA A 82 8.83 26.70 -37.21
CA ALA A 82 9.54 27.63 -38.09
C ALA A 82 9.58 29.07 -37.56
N VAL A 83 8.57 29.48 -36.77
CA VAL A 83 8.50 30.81 -36.14
C VAL A 83 9.60 30.98 -35.08
N ILE A 84 9.87 29.95 -34.27
CA ILE A 84 10.88 30.00 -33.20
C ILE A 84 12.30 29.86 -33.79
N ARG A 85 12.50 29.05 -34.84
CA ARG A 85 13.78 29.02 -35.58
C ARG A 85 14.18 30.38 -36.16
N ARG A 86 13.21 31.26 -36.41
CA ARG A 86 13.42 32.62 -36.92
C ARG A 86 13.48 33.68 -35.81
N MET A 87 13.30 33.31 -34.54
CA MET A 87 13.46 34.24 -33.43
C MET A 87 14.94 34.55 -33.21
N VAL A 88 15.29 35.83 -33.23
CA VAL A 88 16.65 36.34 -32.97
C VAL A 88 16.66 36.96 -31.58
N LYS A 89 17.72 36.72 -30.82
CA LYS A 89 17.90 37.30 -29.48
C LYS A 89 17.92 38.82 -29.56
N SER A 90 16.95 39.49 -28.94
CA SER A 90 16.99 40.95 -28.76
C SER A 90 17.97 41.30 -27.65
N ASN A 91 18.99 42.11 -27.95
CA ASN A 91 19.94 42.62 -26.95
C ASN A 91 19.41 43.84 -26.18
N THR A 92 18.24 44.36 -26.54
CA THR A 92 17.61 45.50 -25.90
C THR A 92 16.20 45.13 -25.38
N PRO A 93 15.84 45.51 -24.15
CA PRO A 93 14.49 45.32 -23.65
C PRO A 93 13.53 46.21 -24.44
N MET A 94 12.69 45.59 -25.27
CA MET A 94 11.67 46.28 -26.05
C MET A 94 10.35 46.22 -25.28
N TYR A 95 9.97 47.32 -24.64
CA TYR A 95 8.70 47.42 -23.93
C TYR A 95 7.57 47.61 -24.96
N MET A 96 6.66 46.63 -25.03
CA MET A 96 5.46 46.75 -25.84
C MET A 96 4.50 47.71 -25.12
N ARG A 97 4.26 48.89 -25.69
CA ARG A 97 3.20 49.79 -25.22
C ARG A 97 1.86 49.09 -25.48
N LEU A 98 1.27 48.53 -24.44
CA LEU A 98 -0.11 48.06 -24.46
C LEU A 98 -0.99 49.27 -24.74
N ASP A 99 -1.71 49.24 -25.86
CA ASP A 99 -2.75 50.21 -26.17
C ASP A 99 -3.69 50.35 -24.98
N THR A 100 -3.79 51.56 -24.45
CA THR A 100 -4.66 51.98 -23.34
C THR A 100 -6.14 52.01 -23.74
N ALA A 101 -6.62 51.03 -24.53
CA ALA A 101 -8.01 50.96 -24.97
C ALA A 101 -8.91 50.12 -24.03
N MET A 102 -8.35 49.52 -22.97
CA MET A 102 -9.10 48.71 -21.99
C MET A 102 -8.95 49.28 -20.58
N ALA A 103 -9.36 50.53 -20.37
CA ALA A 103 -9.76 51.10 -19.08
C ALA A 103 -10.19 52.56 -19.27
N LYS A 104 -11.39 52.77 -19.80
CA LYS A 104 -12.14 54.00 -19.51
C LYS A 104 -13.51 53.58 -19.01
N ALA A 105 -13.55 53.27 -17.72
CA ALA A 105 -14.77 53.29 -16.94
C ALA A 105 -14.82 54.70 -16.32
N ASP A 106 -15.66 55.55 -16.89
CA ASP A 106 -16.35 56.68 -16.28
C ASP A 106 -17.41 57.18 -17.29
#